data_AF-A0A561TTG9-F1
#
_entry.id   AF-A0A561TTG9-F1
#
_cell.length_a   1.000
_cell.length_b   1.000
_cell.length_c   1.000
_cell.angle_alpha   90.00
_cell.angle_beta   90.00
_cell.angle_gamma   90.00
#
_symmetry.space_group_name_H-M   'P 1'
#
loop_
_entity.id
_entity.type
_entity.pdbx_description
1 polymer ?
#
loop_
_entity_poly.entity_id
_entity_poly.type
_entity_poly.pdbx_seq_one_letter_code
_entity_poly.pdbx_strand_id
1 'polypeptide(L)'
;MTNMRGMDGAPAGAQLPVVVWVVLGVLALWLAVAMAGPWLRVRRPHAWWALVGFPVAVVRLVWTWRRLSDVQGLSVSKRPPMALVGRGVVVRGRALRMIKPKLGLPRWRLGGLEVEVKLHPGQTPDLYAAAAESMAHAWRVHSVRALSRERGRVVLVALAWDPLAVPLRPYVGAVGLLEAVVGFWEDGTPWRVSFRTVPHWLIVGATRSGKSTFISALVRALAPQRVALVGLDLKGGLELAAFEPRFTALATDRKSAAVLLDQLLEGLTGRMALCRMAGVRSVWELPDSERPVPIVVLVDEVAELFLTANSSEKAEVAQVTTALLRVAQLGAALGVHLVVAGQRFGSDLGQGATALRAQLAGRACFRVSDAGTAEMALGDLDDAAVESAMRIPEVFPGLAVAFNAPGSSGSWMRARTHLVTVDEARAVSTEHAALTPELEALYAASVGGVGGE
;
A
#
# COMPACT_ATOMS: atom_id res chain seq x y z
N MET A 1 -74.07 -59.97 -33.19
CA MET A 1 -73.00 -60.15 -32.18
C MET A 1 -71.66 -60.11 -32.90
N THR A 2 -71.00 -58.95 -32.96
CA THR A 2 -69.56 -58.88 -33.23
C THR A 2 -69.01 -57.57 -32.66
N ASN A 3 -67.97 -57.73 -31.85
CA ASN A 3 -67.37 -56.75 -30.96
C ASN A 3 -66.91 -55.45 -31.62
N MET A 4 -67.21 -54.34 -30.96
CA MET A 4 -66.34 -53.17 -30.89
C MET A 4 -65.11 -53.53 -30.04
N ARG A 5 -63.89 -53.38 -30.56
CA ARG A 5 -62.68 -53.22 -29.74
C ARG A 5 -61.52 -52.63 -30.54
N GLY A 6 -61.09 -51.44 -30.10
CA GLY A 6 -59.67 -51.15 -29.90
C GLY A 6 -58.94 -50.38 -30.99
N MET A 7 -59.05 -49.06 -30.97
CA MET A 7 -57.94 -48.16 -31.32
C MET A 7 -58.06 -46.89 -30.48
N ASP A 8 -57.44 -46.88 -29.29
CA ASP A 8 -57.05 -45.66 -28.58
C ASP A 8 -55.84 -46.00 -27.70
N GLY A 9 -54.65 -45.72 -28.22
CA GLY A 9 -53.38 -45.91 -27.54
C GLY A 9 -52.46 -44.75 -27.89
N ALA A 10 -52.73 -43.57 -27.32
CA ALA A 10 -51.71 -42.52 -27.24
C ALA A 10 -50.67 -42.95 -26.18
N PRO A 11 -49.36 -42.93 -26.47
CA PRO A 11 -48.37 -43.28 -25.48
C PRO A 11 -48.36 -42.22 -24.37
N ALA A 12 -48.56 -42.67 -23.13
CA ALA A 12 -48.39 -41.84 -21.95
C ALA A 12 -46.99 -41.23 -21.94
N GLY A 13 -46.91 -39.90 -22.00
CA GLY A 13 -45.65 -39.17 -21.91
C GLY A 13 -44.94 -39.54 -20.60
N ALA A 14 -43.80 -40.22 -20.71
CA ALA A 14 -42.98 -40.59 -19.57
C ALA A 14 -42.50 -39.32 -18.86
N GLN A 15 -43.13 -38.96 -17.74
CA GLN A 15 -42.67 -37.88 -16.89
C GLN A 15 -41.38 -38.33 -16.20
N LEU A 16 -40.26 -37.70 -16.56
CA LEU A 16 -38.98 -37.95 -15.90
C LEU A 16 -39.12 -37.64 -14.40
N PRO A 17 -38.60 -38.51 -13.51
CA PRO A 17 -38.71 -38.31 -12.07
C PRO A 17 -38.05 -36.99 -11.66
N VAL A 18 -38.61 -36.31 -10.65
CA VAL A 18 -38.15 -34.99 -10.17
C VAL A 18 -36.64 -34.93 -9.93
N VAL A 19 -36.05 -36.02 -9.47
CA VAL A 19 -34.60 -36.16 -9.26
C VAL A 19 -33.80 -35.96 -10.57
N VAL A 20 -34.30 -36.44 -11.71
CA VAL A 20 -33.66 -36.25 -13.02
C VAL A 20 -33.72 -34.80 -13.45
N TRP A 21 -34.84 -34.10 -13.23
CA TRP A 21 -34.93 -32.66 -13.49
C TRP A 21 -34.01 -31.83 -12.59
N VAL A 22 -33.86 -32.21 -11.32
CA VAL A 22 -32.91 -31.57 -10.41
C VAL A 22 -31.47 -31.80 -10.87
N VAL A 23 -31.11 -33.03 -11.25
CA VAL A 23 -29.77 -33.35 -11.75
C VAL A 23 -29.47 -32.63 -13.07
N LEU A 24 -30.41 -32.63 -14.02
CA LEU A 24 -30.28 -31.89 -15.28
C LEU A 24 -30.21 -30.38 -15.05
N GLY A 25 -30.96 -29.83 -14.10
CA GLY A 25 -30.89 -28.43 -13.70
C GLY A 25 -29.53 -28.06 -13.10
N VAL A 26 -28.98 -28.90 -12.22
CA VAL A 26 -27.63 -28.72 -11.66
C VAL A 26 -26.57 -28.84 -12.76
N LEU A 27 -26.72 -29.80 -13.68
CA LEU A 27 -25.79 -30.00 -14.79
C LEU A 27 -25.82 -28.83 -15.78
N ALA A 28 -27.01 -28.33 -16.12
CA ALA A 28 -27.20 -27.18 -16.99
C ALA A 28 -26.67 -25.89 -16.35
N LEU A 29 -26.90 -25.69 -15.05
CA LEU A 29 -26.32 -24.59 -14.28
C LEU A 29 -24.79 -24.70 -14.25
N TRP A 30 -24.25 -25.91 -14.05
CA TRP A 30 -22.80 -26.15 -14.06
C TRP A 30 -22.19 -25.88 -15.44
N LEU A 31 -22.84 -26.32 -16.52
CA LEU A 31 -22.44 -26.04 -17.91
C LEU A 31 -22.51 -24.55 -18.22
N ALA A 32 -23.57 -23.85 -17.79
CA ALA A 32 -23.70 -22.40 -17.94
C ALA A 32 -22.60 -21.66 -17.18
N VAL A 33 -22.29 -22.07 -15.95
CA VAL A 33 -21.19 -21.52 -15.15
C VAL A 33 -19.82 -21.86 -15.76
N ALA A 34 -19.64 -23.04 -16.35
CA ALA A 34 -18.41 -23.46 -17.01
C ALA A 34 -18.18 -22.71 -18.33
N MET A 35 -19.23 -22.49 -19.13
CA MET A 35 -19.17 -21.72 -20.37
C MET A 35 -19.04 -20.21 -20.13
N ALA A 36 -19.81 -19.66 -19.19
CA ALA A 36 -19.75 -18.24 -18.86
C ALA A 36 -18.56 -17.89 -17.95
N GLY A 37 -17.95 -18.88 -17.28
CA GLY A 37 -16.86 -18.70 -16.31
C GLY A 37 -15.65 -17.95 -16.86
N PRO A 38 -15.04 -18.37 -17.98
CA PRO A 38 -13.93 -17.65 -18.61
C PRO A 38 -14.31 -16.22 -19.02
N TRP A 39 -15.51 -16.04 -19.58
CA TRP A 39 -16.01 -14.73 -19.99
C TRP A 39 -16.23 -13.79 -18.78
N LEU A 40 -16.84 -14.30 -17.71
CA LEU A 40 -17.10 -13.56 -16.48
C LEU A 40 -15.80 -13.24 -15.74
N ARG A 41 -14.82 -14.15 -15.77
CA ARG A 41 -13.50 -13.96 -15.17
C ARG A 41 -12.73 -12.80 -15.80
N VAL A 42 -12.89 -12.57 -17.11
CA VAL A 42 -12.22 -11.47 -17.82
C VAL A 42 -12.98 -10.15 -17.65
N ARG A 43 -14.31 -10.14 -17.85
CA ARG A 43 -15.09 -8.88 -17.83
C ARG A 43 -15.50 -8.40 -16.44
N ARG A 44 -15.76 -9.31 -15.51
CA ARG A 44 -16.25 -9.01 -14.15
C ARG A 44 -15.54 -9.91 -13.13
N PRO A 45 -14.21 -9.77 -12.96
CA PRO A 45 -13.40 -10.67 -12.13
C PRO A 45 -13.91 -10.76 -10.68
N HIS A 46 -14.37 -9.64 -10.11
CA HIS A 46 -14.94 -9.62 -8.77
C HIS A 46 -16.24 -10.43 -8.64
N ALA A 47 -17.15 -10.33 -9.62
CA ALA A 47 -18.40 -11.09 -9.62
C ALA A 47 -18.14 -12.58 -9.86
N TRP A 48 -17.22 -12.91 -10.76
CA TRP A 48 -16.77 -14.29 -10.97
C TRP A 48 -16.16 -14.88 -9.70
N TRP A 49 -15.32 -14.11 -8.99
CA TRP A 49 -14.75 -14.54 -7.72
C TRP A 49 -15.84 -14.78 -6.68
N ALA A 50 -16.83 -13.89 -6.58
CA ALA A 50 -17.95 -14.02 -5.64
C ALA A 50 -18.75 -15.30 -5.86
N LEU A 51 -19.11 -15.57 -7.11
CA LEU A 51 -20.04 -16.64 -7.45
C LEU A 51 -19.35 -18.00 -7.59
N VAL A 52 -18.11 -18.03 -8.07
CA VAL A 52 -17.43 -19.27 -8.49
C VAL A 52 -16.08 -19.42 -7.82
N GLY A 53 -15.23 -18.40 -7.91
CA GLY A 53 -13.84 -18.50 -7.48
C GLY A 53 -13.69 -18.77 -5.98
N PHE A 54 -14.39 -18.02 -5.13
CA PHE A 54 -14.33 -18.14 -3.68
C PHE A 54 -14.87 -19.48 -3.17
N PRO A 55 -16.08 -19.95 -3.55
CA PRO A 55 -16.55 -21.28 -3.14
C PRO A 55 -15.58 -22.40 -3.54
N VAL A 56 -15.05 -22.35 -4.76
CA VAL A 56 -14.09 -23.35 -5.25
C VAL A 56 -12.77 -23.29 -4.46
N ALA A 57 -12.27 -22.09 -4.16
CA ALA A 57 -11.06 -21.92 -3.37
C ALA A 57 -11.25 -22.42 -1.93
N VAL A 58 -12.40 -22.15 -1.30
CA VAL A 58 -12.76 -22.67 0.02
C VAL A 58 -12.81 -24.20 0.03
N VAL A 59 -13.45 -24.82 -0.97
CA VAL A 59 -13.49 -26.29 -1.10
C VAL A 59 -12.08 -26.85 -1.22
N ARG A 60 -11.24 -26.27 -2.09
CA ARG A 60 -9.83 -26.70 -2.25
C ARG A 60 -9.05 -26.54 -0.96
N LEU A 61 -9.19 -25.42 -0.27
CA LEU A 61 -8.55 -25.17 1.01
C LEU A 61 -8.91 -26.25 2.03
N VAL A 62 -10.20 -26.48 2.26
CA VAL A 62 -10.68 -27.46 3.25
C VAL A 62 -10.25 -28.89 2.88
N TRP A 63 -10.36 -29.26 1.61
CA TRP A 63 -10.04 -30.61 1.14
C TRP A 63 -8.53 -30.89 1.17
N THR A 64 -7.71 -29.93 0.76
CA THR A 64 -6.25 -30.10 0.70
C THR A 64 -5.56 -29.89 2.06
N TRP A 65 -6.20 -29.20 3.01
CA TRP A 65 -5.56 -28.77 4.26
C TRP A 65 -4.82 -29.86 5.02
N ARG A 66 -5.44 -31.04 5.15
CA ARG A 66 -4.82 -32.17 5.87
C ARG A 66 -3.52 -32.61 5.19
N ARG A 67 -3.57 -32.84 3.88
CA ARG A 67 -2.42 -33.31 3.10
C ARG A 67 -1.32 -32.26 3.05
N LEU A 68 -1.68 -30.99 2.83
CA LEU A 68 -0.74 -29.86 2.90
C LEU A 68 -0.05 -29.79 4.26
N SER A 69 -0.81 -29.89 5.35
CA SER A 69 -0.25 -29.81 6.70
C SER A 69 0.74 -30.93 6.97
N ASP A 70 0.47 -32.14 6.47
CA ASP A 70 1.36 -33.30 6.65
C ASP A 70 2.64 -33.15 5.79
N VAL A 71 2.51 -32.74 4.53
CA VAL A 71 3.66 -32.58 3.61
C VAL A 71 4.57 -31.42 4.01
N GLN A 72 4.00 -30.31 4.46
CA GLN A 72 4.73 -29.10 4.85
C GLN A 72 5.18 -29.12 6.33
N GLY A 73 5.01 -30.24 7.04
CA GLY A 73 5.43 -30.37 8.44
C GLY A 73 4.65 -29.49 9.42
N LEU A 74 3.46 -29.01 9.04
CA LEU A 74 2.57 -28.21 9.89
C LEU A 74 1.75 -29.08 10.85
N SER A 75 1.68 -30.38 10.65
CA SER A 75 1.04 -31.28 11.60
C SER A 75 2.00 -31.68 12.73
N VAL A 76 1.49 -31.84 13.96
CA VAL A 76 2.29 -32.29 15.11
C VAL A 76 1.85 -33.67 15.60
N SER A 77 2.76 -34.39 16.24
CA SER A 77 2.43 -35.63 16.96
C SER A 77 2.04 -35.33 18.41
N LYS A 78 0.95 -35.93 18.90
CA LYS A 78 0.66 -35.97 20.34
C LYS A 78 1.51 -37.06 20.98
N ARG A 79 2.69 -36.68 21.47
CA ARG A 79 3.69 -37.54 22.15
C ARG A 79 4.16 -38.71 21.27
N PRO A 80 5.46 -38.82 20.92
CA PRO A 80 5.93 -40.03 20.27
C PRO A 80 5.66 -41.23 21.20
N PRO A 81 5.12 -42.36 20.71
CA PRO A 81 5.02 -43.56 21.54
C PRO A 81 6.44 -43.90 22.02
N MET A 82 6.64 -43.90 23.33
CA MET A 82 7.89 -44.26 23.96
C MET A 82 7.74 -45.68 24.49
N ALA A 83 8.62 -46.58 24.05
CA ALA A 83 8.74 -47.91 24.61
C ALA A 83 10.07 -48.03 25.33
N LEU A 84 10.05 -48.45 26.59
CA LEU A 84 11.28 -48.83 27.28
C LEU A 84 11.67 -50.23 26.81
N VAL A 85 12.84 -50.36 26.19
CA VAL A 85 13.42 -51.64 25.80
C VAL A 85 14.54 -51.98 26.78
N GLY A 86 14.35 -53.06 27.56
CA GLY A 86 15.30 -53.47 28.60
C GLY A 86 15.32 -52.54 29.83
N ARG A 87 16.43 -52.55 30.58
CA ARG A 87 16.58 -51.79 31.84
C ARG A 87 17.04 -50.33 31.68
N GLY A 88 16.98 -49.75 30.47
CA GLY A 88 17.43 -48.35 30.31
C GLY A 88 17.32 -47.69 28.93
N VAL A 89 16.88 -48.38 27.87
CA VAL A 89 16.80 -47.77 26.53
C VAL A 89 15.37 -47.32 26.25
N VAL A 90 15.15 -46.01 26.07
CA VAL A 90 13.85 -45.48 25.63
C VAL A 90 13.85 -45.38 24.11
N VAL A 91 13.07 -46.23 23.45
CA VAL A 91 12.85 -46.18 22.00
C VAL A 91 11.68 -45.24 21.72
N ARG A 92 11.94 -44.17 20.96
CA ARG A 92 10.89 -43.30 20.43
C ARG A 92 10.41 -43.83 19.08
N GLY A 93 9.17 -44.32 19.03
CA GLY A 93 8.52 -44.73 17.79
C GLY A 93 8.11 -43.54 16.92
N ARG A 94 7.94 -43.78 15.61
CA ARG A 94 7.39 -42.79 14.67
C ARG A 94 5.88 -42.66 14.92
N ALA A 95 5.40 -41.43 15.07
CA ALA A 95 3.99 -41.18 15.32
C ALA A 95 3.14 -41.54 14.09
N LEU A 96 2.15 -42.42 14.28
CA LEU A 96 1.28 -42.90 13.19
C LEU A 96 0.15 -41.93 12.84
N ARG A 97 -0.23 -41.02 13.75
CA ARG A 97 -1.34 -40.09 13.54
C ARG A 97 -0.92 -38.66 13.84
N MET A 98 -0.59 -37.95 12.77
CA MET A 98 -0.29 -36.52 12.81
C MET A 98 -1.58 -35.71 13.01
N ILE A 99 -1.50 -34.63 13.80
CA ILE A 99 -2.62 -33.73 14.09
C ILE A 99 -2.40 -32.44 13.33
N LYS A 100 -3.23 -32.22 12.31
CA LYS A 100 -3.24 -30.97 11.55
C LYS A 100 -3.66 -29.78 12.42
N PRO A 101 -3.17 -28.56 12.14
CA PRO A 101 -3.65 -27.34 12.79
C PRO A 101 -5.15 -27.12 12.54
N LYS A 102 -5.83 -26.46 13.47
CA LYS A 102 -7.25 -26.14 13.31
C LYS A 102 -7.41 -24.93 12.39
N LEU A 103 -8.15 -25.11 11.30
CA LEU A 103 -8.66 -24.01 10.47
C LEU A 103 -9.91 -23.41 11.10
N GLY A 104 -9.96 -22.08 11.14
CA GLY A 104 -11.19 -21.33 11.33
C GLY A 104 -12.06 -21.32 10.08
N LEU A 105 -13.14 -20.55 10.14
CA LEU A 105 -14.02 -20.34 9.00
C LEU A 105 -13.35 -19.41 7.98
N PRO A 106 -13.22 -19.82 6.70
CA PRO A 106 -12.73 -18.93 5.65
C PRO A 106 -13.67 -17.74 5.48
N ARG A 107 -13.10 -16.54 5.46
CA ARG A 107 -13.82 -15.28 5.31
C ARG A 107 -13.57 -14.71 3.92
N TRP A 108 -14.61 -14.08 3.39
CA TRP A 108 -14.53 -13.32 2.16
C TRP A 108 -13.62 -12.11 2.33
N ARG A 109 -12.81 -11.82 1.32
CA ARG A 109 -12.00 -10.59 1.22
C ARG A 109 -12.02 -10.08 -0.22
N LEU A 110 -11.98 -8.76 -0.40
CA LEU A 110 -11.82 -8.19 -1.74
C LEU A 110 -10.48 -8.69 -2.32
N GLY A 111 -10.52 -9.36 -3.46
CA GLY A 111 -9.30 -9.92 -4.05
C GLY A 111 -8.96 -11.34 -3.63
N GLY A 112 -9.73 -11.97 -2.74
CA GLY A 112 -9.32 -13.28 -2.22
C GLY A 112 -10.19 -13.85 -1.11
N LEU A 113 -9.55 -14.59 -0.22
CA LEU A 113 -10.11 -15.08 1.03
C LEU A 113 -9.06 -14.97 2.13
N GLU A 114 -9.50 -14.97 3.37
CA GLU A 114 -8.62 -15.13 4.52
C GLU A 114 -9.14 -16.24 5.44
N VAL A 115 -8.23 -16.98 6.08
CA VAL A 115 -8.58 -17.99 7.07
C VAL A 115 -7.62 -17.92 8.24
N GLU A 116 -8.17 -18.05 9.44
CA GLU A 116 -7.37 -18.10 10.64
C GLU A 116 -6.93 -19.55 10.94
N VAL A 117 -5.69 -19.72 11.36
CA VAL A 117 -5.12 -21.01 11.78
C VAL A 117 -4.63 -20.88 13.21
N LYS A 118 -5.08 -21.79 14.08
CA LYS A 118 -4.54 -21.91 15.44
C LYS A 118 -3.29 -22.77 15.43
N LEU A 119 -2.17 -22.19 15.85
CA LEU A 119 -0.88 -22.85 15.92
C LEU A 119 -0.85 -23.95 17.00
N HIS A 120 -0.09 -25.00 16.74
CA HIS A 120 0.26 -25.96 17.79
C HIS A 120 1.41 -25.42 18.65
N PRO A 121 1.54 -25.89 19.91
CA PRO A 121 2.69 -25.53 20.75
C PRO A 121 4.02 -25.82 20.04
N GLY A 122 4.93 -24.84 20.05
CA GLY A 122 6.24 -24.93 19.40
C GLY A 122 6.27 -24.58 17.92
N GLN A 123 5.12 -24.29 17.29
CA GLN A 123 5.09 -23.77 15.92
C GLN A 123 5.24 -22.25 15.89
N THR A 124 5.92 -21.76 14.85
CA THR A 124 6.06 -20.34 14.55
C THR A 124 5.30 -19.96 13.28
N PRO A 125 4.92 -18.69 13.12
CA PRO A 125 4.34 -18.18 11.87
C PRO A 125 5.21 -18.43 10.63
N ASP A 126 6.53 -18.43 10.79
CA ASP A 126 7.48 -18.61 9.68
C ASP A 126 7.31 -19.96 8.96
N LEU A 127 6.91 -21.01 9.68
CA LEU A 127 6.58 -22.30 9.08
C LEU A 127 5.42 -22.19 8.07
N TYR A 128 4.45 -21.31 8.35
CA TYR A 128 3.31 -21.08 7.46
C TYR A 128 3.69 -20.16 6.31
N ALA A 129 4.58 -19.18 6.55
CA ALA A 129 5.14 -18.35 5.50
C ALA A 129 5.93 -19.19 4.49
N ALA A 130 6.76 -20.13 4.96
CA ALA A 130 7.51 -21.06 4.11
C ALA A 130 6.59 -21.99 3.29
N ALA A 131 5.45 -22.39 3.85
CA ALA A 131 4.49 -23.25 3.18
C ALA A 131 3.54 -22.50 2.21
N ALA A 132 3.59 -21.17 2.18
CA ALA A 132 2.58 -20.35 1.51
C ALA A 132 2.54 -20.55 -0.01
N GLU A 133 3.68 -20.70 -0.67
CA GLU A 133 3.74 -20.97 -2.12
C GLU A 133 3.07 -22.31 -2.47
N SER A 134 3.33 -23.35 -1.67
CA SER A 134 2.67 -24.65 -1.83
C SER A 134 1.15 -24.56 -1.63
N MET A 135 0.69 -23.74 -0.68
CA MET A 135 -0.73 -23.46 -0.48
C MET A 135 -1.33 -22.74 -1.69
N ALA A 136 -0.63 -21.74 -2.25
CA ALA A 136 -1.09 -20.99 -3.42
C ALA A 136 -1.35 -21.93 -4.62
N HIS A 137 -0.40 -22.81 -4.91
CA HIS A 137 -0.55 -23.83 -5.95
C HIS A 137 -1.71 -24.80 -5.67
N ALA A 138 -1.82 -25.31 -4.45
CA ALA A 138 -2.86 -26.27 -4.08
C ALA A 138 -4.28 -25.66 -4.16
N TRP A 139 -4.44 -24.40 -3.77
CA TRP A 139 -5.72 -23.70 -3.79
C TRP A 139 -6.02 -23.08 -5.17
N ARG A 140 -5.01 -23.01 -6.03
CA ARG A 140 -4.99 -22.32 -7.34
C ARG A 140 -5.40 -20.86 -7.21
N VAL A 141 -4.76 -20.20 -6.27
CA VAL A 141 -4.83 -18.75 -6.05
C VAL A 141 -3.51 -18.14 -6.51
N HIS A 142 -3.48 -16.83 -6.76
CA HIS A 142 -2.27 -16.13 -7.20
C HIS A 142 -1.17 -16.18 -6.13
N SER A 143 -1.51 -15.93 -4.87
CA SER A 143 -0.56 -15.99 -3.77
C SER A 143 -1.25 -16.31 -2.45
N VAL A 144 -0.47 -16.81 -1.49
CA VAL A 144 -0.87 -16.96 -0.09
C VAL A 144 0.18 -16.26 0.77
N ARG A 145 -0.25 -15.60 1.83
CA ARG A 145 0.63 -14.97 2.83
C ARG A 145 0.20 -15.36 4.22
N ALA A 146 1.17 -15.61 5.09
CA ALA A 146 0.95 -15.86 6.51
C ALA A 146 1.20 -14.55 7.28
N LEU A 147 0.15 -14.01 7.90
CA LEU A 147 0.20 -12.82 8.73
C LEU A 147 0.06 -13.22 10.20
N SER A 148 0.96 -12.76 11.06
CA SER A 148 0.89 -13.00 12.51
C SER A 148 0.40 -11.73 13.22
N ARG A 149 -0.89 -11.70 13.58
CA ARG A 149 -1.48 -10.56 14.33
C ARG A 149 -1.38 -10.74 15.85
N GLU A 150 -1.41 -12.00 16.32
CA GLU A 150 -1.42 -12.36 17.73
C GLU A 150 -0.60 -13.63 17.97
N ARG A 151 -0.07 -13.79 19.19
CA ARG A 151 0.68 -15.01 19.54
C ARG A 151 -0.20 -16.25 19.45
N GLY A 152 0.31 -17.32 18.84
CA GLY A 152 -0.36 -18.62 18.75
C GLY A 152 -1.42 -18.74 17.64
N ARG A 153 -1.56 -17.72 16.78
CA ARG A 153 -2.47 -17.71 15.63
C ARG A 153 -1.76 -17.14 14.41
N VAL A 154 -2.15 -17.63 13.23
CA VAL A 154 -1.72 -17.11 11.93
C VAL A 154 -2.95 -16.88 11.07
N VAL A 155 -3.01 -15.75 10.38
CA VAL A 155 -4.02 -15.49 9.35
C VAL A 155 -3.40 -15.76 7.99
N LEU A 156 -3.94 -16.73 7.27
CA LEU A 156 -3.56 -17.01 5.90
C LEU A 156 -4.44 -16.17 4.97
N VAL A 157 -3.82 -15.26 4.22
CA VAL A 157 -4.47 -14.43 3.21
C VAL A 157 -4.15 -15.02 1.84
N ALA A 158 -5.16 -15.47 1.12
CA ALA A 158 -5.05 -16.05 -0.20
C ALA A 158 -5.66 -15.11 -1.25
N LEU A 159 -4.83 -14.57 -2.15
CA LEU A 159 -5.25 -13.66 -3.20
C LEU A 159 -5.53 -14.40 -4.50
N ALA A 160 -6.70 -14.17 -5.08
CA ALA A 160 -7.17 -14.85 -6.28
C ALA A 160 -6.51 -14.35 -7.57
N TRP A 161 -6.05 -13.11 -7.58
CA TRP A 161 -5.33 -12.47 -8.67
C TRP A 161 -4.26 -11.54 -8.09
N ASP A 162 -3.34 -11.10 -8.95
CA ASP A 162 -2.34 -10.10 -8.58
C ASP A 162 -3.04 -8.74 -8.38
N PRO A 163 -3.08 -8.19 -7.15
CA PRO A 163 -3.70 -6.90 -6.88
C PRO A 163 -2.96 -5.74 -7.57
N LEU A 164 -1.72 -5.97 -8.02
CA LEU A 164 -0.87 -4.98 -8.66
C LEU A 164 -0.87 -5.12 -10.19
N ALA A 165 -1.60 -6.08 -10.78
CA ALA A 165 -1.58 -6.30 -12.23
C ALA A 165 -2.18 -5.14 -13.05
N VAL A 166 -3.21 -4.47 -12.53
CA VAL A 166 -3.89 -3.34 -13.17
C VAL A 166 -4.00 -2.19 -12.17
N PRO A 167 -3.67 -0.95 -12.53
CA PRO A 167 -3.82 0.17 -11.62
C PRO A 167 -5.33 0.38 -11.38
N LEU A 168 -5.72 0.38 -10.12
CA LEU A 168 -7.12 0.53 -9.73
C LEU A 168 -7.51 2.00 -9.64
N ARG A 169 -8.79 2.31 -9.86
CA ARG A 169 -9.33 3.65 -9.62
C ARG A 169 -9.21 4.04 -8.14
N PRO A 170 -9.07 5.34 -7.82
CA PRO A 170 -8.89 5.82 -6.45
C PRO A 170 -10.01 5.36 -5.52
N TYR A 171 -9.62 5.00 -4.30
CA TYR A 171 -10.54 4.66 -3.22
C TYR A 171 -11.47 5.84 -2.89
N VAL A 172 -12.78 5.56 -2.81
CA VAL A 172 -13.82 6.51 -2.41
C VAL A 172 -14.36 6.05 -1.06
N GLY A 173 -13.70 6.44 0.01
CA GLY A 173 -14.15 6.18 1.37
C GLY A 173 -13.51 7.17 2.33
N ALA A 174 -14.09 7.29 3.54
CA ALA A 174 -13.59 8.22 4.54
C ALA A 174 -12.14 7.88 4.93
N VAL A 175 -11.29 8.90 4.91
CA VAL A 175 -9.91 8.85 5.39
C VAL A 175 -9.76 9.85 6.54
N GLY A 176 -8.85 9.57 7.48
CA GLY A 176 -8.56 10.51 8.56
C GLY A 176 -7.87 11.79 8.05
N LEU A 177 -7.85 12.82 8.89
CA LEU A 177 -7.03 14.02 8.63
C LEU A 177 -5.55 13.60 8.49
N LEU A 178 -4.89 14.13 7.47
CA LEU A 178 -3.52 13.77 7.07
C LEU A 178 -3.34 12.31 6.66
N GLU A 179 -4.41 11.68 6.16
CA GLU A 179 -4.33 10.36 5.55
C GLU A 179 -4.73 10.39 4.08
N ALA A 180 -4.02 9.61 3.27
CA ALA A 180 -4.32 9.43 1.86
C ALA A 180 -4.24 7.94 1.49
N VAL A 181 -5.26 7.43 0.82
CA VAL A 181 -5.19 6.11 0.17
C VAL A 181 -4.71 6.32 -1.26
N VAL A 182 -3.45 5.97 -1.51
CA VAL A 182 -2.76 6.25 -2.79
C VAL A 182 -2.70 5.04 -3.70
N GLY A 183 -3.02 3.84 -3.22
CA GLY A 183 -2.96 2.62 -4.02
C GLY A 183 -3.31 1.36 -3.24
N PHE A 184 -2.69 0.24 -3.63
CA PHE A 184 -2.79 -1.06 -2.95
C PHE A 184 -1.43 -1.71 -2.79
N TRP A 185 -1.27 -2.44 -1.70
CA TRP A 185 -0.15 -3.34 -1.46
C TRP A 185 -0.31 -4.65 -2.22
N GLU A 186 0.80 -5.37 -2.41
CA GLU A 186 0.80 -6.73 -3.00
C GLU A 186 0.04 -7.77 -2.17
N ASP A 187 -0.30 -7.45 -0.92
CA ASP A 187 -1.18 -8.25 -0.07
C ASP A 187 -2.68 -7.90 -0.25
N GLY A 188 -2.99 -6.95 -1.13
CA GLY A 188 -4.33 -6.48 -1.45
C GLY A 188 -4.94 -5.51 -0.44
N THR A 189 -4.20 -5.06 0.59
CA THR A 189 -4.67 -3.97 1.47
C THR A 189 -4.48 -2.60 0.82
N PRO A 190 -5.30 -1.59 1.16
CA PRO A 190 -5.09 -0.23 0.67
C PRO A 190 -3.74 0.32 1.13
N TRP A 191 -2.97 0.90 0.20
CA TRP A 191 -1.75 1.64 0.50
C TRP A 191 -2.13 3.00 1.07
N ARG A 192 -2.04 3.12 2.40
CA ARG A 192 -2.33 4.32 3.17
C ARG A 192 -1.04 5.08 3.47
N VAL A 193 -1.01 6.35 3.12
CA VAL A 193 -0.01 7.34 3.57
C VAL A 193 -0.65 8.11 4.72
N SER A 194 -0.13 7.97 5.93
CA SER A 194 -0.63 8.71 7.11
C SER A 194 0.51 9.53 7.70
N PHE A 195 0.41 10.86 7.63
CA PHE A 195 1.48 11.75 8.13
C PHE A 195 1.54 11.81 9.66
N ARG A 196 0.48 11.37 10.33
CA ARG A 196 0.45 11.22 11.79
C ARG A 196 1.34 10.08 12.27
N THR A 197 1.45 9.00 11.49
CA THR A 197 2.30 7.85 11.83
C THR A 197 3.67 7.92 11.16
N VAL A 198 3.73 8.41 9.92
CA VAL A 198 4.97 8.59 9.15
C VAL A 198 5.04 10.02 8.64
N PRO A 199 5.73 10.92 9.36
CA PRO A 199 5.62 12.35 9.14
C PRO A 199 6.27 12.83 7.85
N HIS A 200 7.30 12.13 7.38
CA HIS A 200 8.06 12.56 6.21
C HIS A 200 8.36 11.39 5.28
N TRP A 201 8.28 11.65 3.96
CA TRP A 201 8.36 10.65 2.90
C TRP A 201 9.40 11.01 1.85
N LEU A 202 10.11 9.99 1.36
CA LEU A 202 10.95 10.05 0.18
C LEU A 202 10.33 9.22 -0.94
N ILE A 203 10.07 9.85 -2.08
CA ILE A 203 9.44 9.24 -3.25
C ILE A 203 10.38 9.36 -4.46
N VAL A 204 11.00 8.27 -4.88
CA VAL A 204 11.94 8.30 -6.02
C VAL A 204 11.39 7.51 -7.20
N GLY A 205 11.71 7.95 -8.41
CA GLY A 205 11.33 7.22 -9.62
C GLY A 205 11.68 7.96 -10.90
N ALA A 206 12.10 7.22 -11.91
CA ALA A 206 12.39 7.74 -13.24
C ALA A 206 11.14 8.31 -13.93
N THR A 207 11.32 9.02 -15.04
CA THR A 207 10.23 9.51 -15.88
C THR A 207 9.28 8.38 -16.29
N ARG A 208 7.97 8.63 -16.22
CA ARG A 208 6.89 7.65 -16.48
C ARG A 208 6.89 6.39 -15.59
N SER A 209 7.62 6.39 -14.46
CA SER A 209 7.61 5.28 -13.50
C SER A 209 6.33 5.20 -12.65
N GLY A 210 5.60 6.32 -12.53
CA GLY A 210 4.41 6.45 -11.67
C GLY A 210 4.54 7.46 -10.53
N LYS A 211 5.72 8.10 -10.35
CA LYS A 211 5.96 9.18 -9.38
C LYS A 211 4.89 10.29 -9.43
N SER A 212 4.68 10.91 -10.60
CA SER A 212 3.69 12.01 -10.72
C SER A 212 2.27 11.52 -10.44
N THR A 213 1.90 10.29 -10.83
CA THR A 213 0.60 9.70 -10.48
C THR A 213 0.42 9.53 -8.97
N PHE A 214 1.48 9.17 -8.25
CA PHE A 214 1.45 9.09 -6.79
C PHE A 214 1.24 10.47 -6.16
N ILE A 215 1.94 11.49 -6.64
CA ILE A 215 1.76 12.88 -6.19
C ILE A 215 0.33 13.34 -6.47
N SER A 216 -0.21 13.11 -7.67
CA SER A 216 -1.60 13.42 -8.01
C SER A 216 -2.60 12.68 -7.12
N ALA A 217 -2.37 11.40 -6.83
CA ALA A 217 -3.23 10.62 -5.93
C ALA A 217 -3.20 11.16 -4.49
N LEU A 218 -2.02 11.59 -4.03
CA LEU A 218 -1.84 12.20 -2.72
C LEU A 218 -2.55 13.56 -2.63
N VAL A 219 -2.31 14.46 -3.59
CA VAL A 219 -2.96 15.78 -3.66
C VAL A 219 -4.46 15.63 -3.73
N ARG A 220 -4.98 14.75 -4.60
CA ARG A 220 -6.41 14.45 -4.71
C ARG A 220 -7.01 14.01 -3.37
N ALA A 221 -6.30 13.20 -2.60
CA ALA A 221 -6.79 12.71 -1.30
C ALA A 221 -6.71 13.77 -0.19
N LEU A 222 -5.74 14.68 -0.24
CA LEU A 222 -5.54 15.74 0.75
C LEU A 222 -6.37 17.01 0.46
N ALA A 223 -6.69 17.29 -0.80
CA ALA A 223 -7.48 18.45 -1.22
C ALA A 223 -8.78 18.65 -0.41
N PRO A 224 -9.62 17.62 -0.14
CA PRO A 224 -10.83 17.77 0.65
C PRO A 224 -10.60 17.96 2.17
N GLN A 225 -9.35 17.93 2.64
CA GLN A 225 -9.01 17.99 4.06
C GLN A 225 -8.63 19.40 4.47
N ARG A 226 -8.78 19.73 5.77
CA ARG A 226 -8.30 20.99 6.36
C ARG A 226 -6.79 20.93 6.61
N VAL A 227 -6.02 21.02 5.54
CA VAL A 227 -4.54 20.96 5.51
C VAL A 227 -3.99 22.08 4.63
N ALA A 228 -2.87 22.70 4.97
CA ALA A 228 -2.17 23.61 4.06
C ALA A 228 -1.24 22.80 3.17
N LEU A 229 -1.38 22.92 1.85
CA LEU A 229 -0.45 22.33 0.89
C LEU A 229 0.55 23.39 0.45
N VAL A 230 1.84 23.08 0.53
CA VAL A 230 2.93 23.97 0.12
C VAL A 230 3.77 23.25 -0.92
N GLY A 231 4.15 23.90 -2.00
CA GLY A 231 4.85 23.28 -3.12
C GLY A 231 6.21 23.89 -3.40
N LEU A 232 7.20 23.05 -3.67
CA LEU A 232 8.48 23.41 -4.27
C LEU A 232 8.60 22.70 -5.62
N ASP A 233 8.39 23.43 -6.72
CA ASP A 233 8.42 22.94 -8.10
C ASP A 233 9.48 23.67 -8.93
N LEU A 234 10.74 23.31 -8.66
CA LEU A 234 11.90 23.96 -9.26
C LEU A 234 12.12 23.60 -10.75
N LYS A 235 11.26 22.77 -11.34
CA LYS A 235 11.26 22.45 -12.77
C LYS A 235 10.29 23.34 -13.55
N GLY A 236 10.26 24.63 -13.19
CA GLY A 236 9.47 25.64 -13.89
C GLY A 236 7.96 25.51 -13.68
N GLY A 237 7.51 24.92 -12.56
CA GLY A 237 6.09 24.87 -12.21
C GLY A 237 5.24 23.89 -13.03
N LEU A 238 5.84 22.92 -13.72
CA LEU A 238 5.08 22.06 -14.65
C LEU A 238 4.25 20.97 -13.96
N GLU A 239 4.65 20.54 -12.77
CA GLU A 239 4.07 19.36 -12.11
C GLU A 239 3.07 19.78 -11.02
N LEU A 240 3.48 20.66 -10.09
CA LEU A 240 2.65 21.07 -8.96
C LEU A 240 1.72 22.26 -9.28
N ALA A 241 2.08 23.14 -10.22
CA ALA A 241 1.21 24.28 -10.55
C ALA A 241 -0.14 23.84 -11.13
N ALA A 242 -0.23 22.62 -11.68
CA ALA A 242 -1.50 22.03 -12.07
C ALA A 242 -2.52 21.93 -10.91
N PHE A 243 -2.07 22.02 -9.66
CA PHE A 243 -2.88 21.92 -8.45
C PHE A 243 -2.90 23.21 -7.63
N GLU A 244 -2.38 24.31 -8.17
CA GLU A 244 -2.22 25.61 -7.52
C GLU A 244 -3.46 26.10 -6.74
N PRO A 245 -4.72 25.93 -7.21
CA PRO A 245 -5.90 26.38 -6.44
C PRO A 245 -5.99 25.82 -5.02
N ARG A 246 -5.32 24.69 -4.75
CA ARG A 246 -5.28 24.07 -3.43
C ARG A 246 -4.02 24.39 -2.62
N PHE A 247 -3.01 25.01 -3.22
CA PHE A 247 -1.74 25.31 -2.57
C PHE A 247 -1.82 26.66 -1.86
N THR A 248 -1.41 26.69 -0.60
CA THR A 248 -1.27 27.93 0.18
C THR A 248 -0.08 28.75 -0.33
N ALA A 249 0.96 28.08 -0.81
CA ALA A 249 2.13 28.70 -1.42
C ALA A 249 2.82 27.72 -2.39
N LEU A 250 3.37 28.25 -3.47
CA LEU A 250 4.13 27.49 -4.48
C LEU A 250 5.39 28.27 -4.86
N ALA A 251 6.57 27.66 -4.66
CA ALA A 251 7.84 28.19 -5.12
C ALA A 251 8.27 27.47 -6.40
N THR A 252 8.64 28.24 -7.43
CA THR A 252 9.02 27.70 -8.76
C THR A 252 10.52 27.83 -9.07
N ASP A 253 11.28 28.47 -8.19
CA ASP A 253 12.72 28.69 -8.30
C ASP A 253 13.39 28.55 -6.93
N ARG A 254 14.72 28.38 -6.93
CA ARG A 254 15.48 28.08 -5.70
C ARG A 254 15.44 29.24 -4.69
N LYS A 255 15.41 30.49 -5.16
CA LYS A 255 15.38 31.69 -4.32
C LYS A 255 14.05 31.80 -3.61
N SER A 256 12.93 31.64 -4.32
CA SER A 256 11.60 31.60 -3.70
C SER A 256 11.44 30.40 -2.75
N ALA A 257 12.04 29.26 -3.08
CA ALA A 257 12.05 28.10 -2.17
C ALA A 257 12.83 28.37 -0.88
N ALA A 258 13.95 29.09 -0.93
CA ALA A 258 14.72 29.50 0.26
C ALA A 258 13.88 30.35 1.21
N VAL A 259 13.25 31.41 0.68
CA VAL A 259 12.39 32.30 1.46
C VAL A 259 11.20 31.55 2.07
N LEU A 260 10.57 30.68 1.29
CA LEU A 260 9.42 29.89 1.75
C LEU A 260 9.80 28.89 2.85
N LEU A 261 10.96 28.24 2.75
CA LEU A 261 11.46 27.34 3.79
C LEU A 261 11.82 28.10 5.08
N ASP A 262 12.39 29.30 4.99
CA ASP A 262 12.67 30.15 6.16
C ASP A 262 11.37 30.58 6.86
N GLN A 263 10.33 30.93 6.10
CA GLN A 263 9.00 31.22 6.66
C GLN A 263 8.35 29.99 7.32
N LEU A 264 8.55 28.79 6.78
CA LEU A 264 8.11 27.55 7.43
C LEU A 264 8.84 27.32 8.76
N LEU A 265 10.14 27.62 8.85
CA LEU A 265 10.91 27.53 10.10
C LEU A 265 10.46 28.54 11.15
N GLU A 266 10.14 29.76 10.74
CA GLU A 266 9.54 30.77 11.62
C GLU A 266 8.19 30.29 12.15
N GLY A 267 7.33 29.76 11.26
CA GLY A 267 6.06 29.14 11.63
C GLY A 267 6.23 27.96 12.61
N LEU A 268 7.24 27.11 12.43
CA LEU A 268 7.59 26.04 13.37
C LEU A 268 7.99 26.59 14.74
N THR A 269 8.75 27.68 14.77
CA THR A 269 9.15 28.36 16.01
C THR A 269 7.92 28.88 16.76
N GLY A 270 6.97 29.50 16.07
CA GLY A 270 5.69 29.93 16.65
C GLY A 270 4.87 28.77 17.21
N ARG A 271 4.75 27.66 16.47
CA ARG A 271 4.06 26.43 16.94
C ARG A 271 4.74 25.83 18.17
N MET A 272 6.07 25.87 18.22
CA MET A 272 6.83 25.40 19.38
C MET A 272 6.56 26.27 20.62
N ALA A 273 6.49 27.59 20.46
CA ALA A 273 6.13 28.50 21.53
C ALA A 273 4.72 28.24 22.07
N LEU A 274 3.75 28.02 21.17
CA LEU A 274 2.37 27.66 21.53
C LEU A 274 2.32 26.37 22.37
N CYS A 275 3.00 25.31 21.94
CA CYS A 275 3.08 24.06 22.71
C CYS A 275 3.69 24.26 24.10
N ARG A 276 4.76 25.08 24.21
CA ARG A 276 5.41 25.39 25.49
C ARG A 276 4.48 26.15 26.43
N MET A 277 3.73 27.13 25.92
CA MET A 277 2.75 27.89 26.72
C MET A 277 1.64 26.98 27.27
N ALA A 278 1.20 26.00 26.48
CA ALA A 278 0.21 25.01 26.90
C ALA A 278 0.78 23.83 27.72
N GLY A 279 2.11 23.76 27.89
CA GLY A 279 2.77 22.66 28.61
C GLY A 279 2.74 21.30 27.90
N VAL A 280 2.49 21.27 26.59
CA VAL A 280 2.39 20.04 25.79
C VAL A 280 3.61 19.84 24.89
N ARG A 281 3.81 18.62 24.38
CA ARG A 281 4.97 18.29 23.53
C ARG A 281 4.68 18.39 22.05
N SER A 282 3.41 18.43 21.66
CA SER A 282 2.98 18.44 20.27
C SER A 282 1.72 19.28 20.06
N VAL A 283 1.56 19.86 18.87
CA VAL A 283 0.32 20.55 18.46
C VAL A 283 -0.88 19.61 18.45
N TRP A 284 -0.65 18.30 18.39
CA TRP A 284 -1.71 17.28 18.42
C TRP A 284 -2.35 17.12 19.80
N GLU A 285 -1.67 17.56 20.87
CA GLU A 285 -2.18 17.55 22.25
C GLU A 285 -2.96 18.84 22.59
N LEU A 286 -2.89 19.87 21.73
CA LEU A 286 -3.67 21.09 21.89
C LEU A 286 -5.15 20.83 21.61
N PRO A 287 -6.06 21.61 22.24
CA PRO A 287 -7.47 21.64 21.88
C PRO A 287 -7.66 21.92 20.39
N ASP A 288 -8.70 21.34 19.77
CA ASP A 288 -8.95 21.50 18.33
C ASP A 288 -9.15 22.97 17.91
N SER A 289 -9.66 23.83 18.81
CA SER A 289 -9.84 25.28 18.58
C SER A 289 -8.53 26.07 18.53
N GLU A 290 -7.48 25.57 19.17
CA GLU A 290 -6.16 26.22 19.25
C GLU A 290 -5.13 25.53 18.36
N ARG A 291 -5.44 24.34 17.83
CA ARG A 291 -4.53 23.57 16.99
C ARG A 291 -4.27 24.30 15.67
N PRO A 292 -3.01 24.65 15.36
CA PRO A 292 -2.67 25.21 14.06
C PRO A 292 -2.99 24.22 12.94
N VAL A 293 -3.44 24.74 11.79
CA VAL A 293 -3.69 23.92 10.60
C VAL A 293 -2.43 23.16 10.22
N PRO A 294 -2.47 21.84 9.99
CA PRO A 294 -1.28 21.09 9.61
C PRO A 294 -0.83 21.46 8.19
N ILE A 295 0.48 21.36 7.94
CA ILE A 295 1.10 21.71 6.67
C ILE A 295 1.72 20.44 6.06
N VAL A 296 1.49 20.21 4.77
CA VAL A 296 2.19 19.19 3.98
C VAL A 296 2.95 19.90 2.87
N VAL A 297 4.27 19.81 2.92
CA VAL A 297 5.18 20.39 1.91
C VAL A 297 5.53 19.31 0.89
N LEU A 298 5.25 19.58 -0.38
CA LEU A 298 5.53 18.73 -1.53
C LEU A 298 6.73 19.30 -2.29
N VAL A 299 7.80 18.51 -2.41
CA VAL A 299 8.99 18.86 -3.21
C VAL A 299 9.01 17.91 -4.40
N ASP A 300 8.83 18.41 -5.64
CA ASP A 300 8.71 17.49 -6.79
C ASP A 300 10.06 16.91 -7.26
N GLU A 301 11.09 17.76 -7.33
CA GLU A 301 12.45 17.36 -7.69
C GLU A 301 13.43 17.94 -6.69
N VAL A 302 13.75 17.14 -5.68
CA VAL A 302 14.66 17.53 -4.61
C VAL A 302 16.08 17.81 -5.12
N ALA A 303 16.54 17.14 -6.19
CA ALA A 303 17.88 17.32 -6.72
C ALA A 303 18.20 18.78 -7.08
N GLU A 304 17.22 19.52 -7.59
CA GLU A 304 17.37 20.93 -7.98
C GLU A 304 17.73 21.85 -6.80
N LEU A 305 17.41 21.44 -5.57
CA LEU A 305 17.77 22.16 -4.35
C LEU A 305 19.24 21.95 -3.94
N PHE A 306 19.85 20.85 -4.39
CA PHE A 306 21.21 20.44 -4.00
C PHE A 306 22.25 20.70 -5.09
N LEU A 307 21.84 20.71 -6.35
CA LEU A 307 22.74 20.93 -7.48
C LEU A 307 23.27 22.38 -7.48
N THR A 308 24.57 22.52 -7.64
CA THR A 308 25.26 23.81 -7.80
C THR A 308 25.77 23.92 -9.22
N ALA A 309 25.35 24.93 -9.98
CA ALA A 309 25.93 25.20 -11.30
C ALA A 309 27.20 26.05 -11.16
N ASN A 310 27.15 27.08 -10.30
CA ASN A 310 28.22 28.08 -10.16
C ASN A 310 28.63 28.33 -8.70
N SER A 311 29.84 28.85 -8.46
CA SER A 311 30.35 29.14 -7.10
C SER A 311 29.51 30.14 -6.31
N SER A 312 28.77 31.02 -7.00
CA SER A 312 27.87 32.02 -6.40
C SER A 312 26.62 31.41 -5.76
N GLU A 313 26.17 30.24 -6.21
CA GLU A 313 24.95 29.59 -5.69
C GLU A 313 25.20 28.76 -4.42
N LYS A 314 26.47 28.57 -4.02
CA LYS A 314 26.83 27.70 -2.88
C LYS A 314 26.16 28.13 -1.58
N ALA A 315 26.09 29.44 -1.33
CA ALA A 315 25.46 29.97 -0.12
C ALA A 315 23.95 29.69 -0.10
N GLU A 316 23.29 29.85 -1.25
CA GLU A 316 21.86 29.59 -1.42
C GLU A 316 21.54 28.10 -1.28
N VAL A 317 22.30 27.22 -1.93
CA VAL A 317 22.17 25.76 -1.78
C VAL A 317 22.35 25.34 -0.32
N ALA A 318 23.34 25.91 0.38
CA ALA A 318 23.55 25.64 1.80
C ALA A 318 22.38 26.12 2.67
N GLN A 319 21.84 27.31 2.41
CA GLN A 319 20.67 27.86 3.11
C GLN A 319 19.46 26.96 2.92
N VAL A 320 19.06 26.68 1.68
CA VAL A 320 17.90 25.85 1.33
C VAL A 320 18.02 24.44 1.90
N THR A 321 19.19 23.82 1.75
CA THR A 321 19.45 22.47 2.27
C THR A 321 19.34 22.43 3.79
N THR A 322 19.92 23.42 4.46
CA THR A 322 19.86 23.53 5.93
C THR A 322 18.42 23.74 6.38
N ALA A 323 17.68 24.63 5.71
CA ALA A 323 16.31 24.93 6.07
C ALA A 323 15.39 23.72 5.89
N LEU A 324 15.47 23.03 4.74
CA LEU A 324 14.69 21.81 4.48
C LEU A 324 15.01 20.71 5.50
N LEU A 325 16.28 20.50 5.84
CA LEU A 325 16.69 19.53 6.86
C LEU A 325 16.12 19.90 8.24
N ARG A 326 16.15 21.18 8.62
CA ARG A 326 15.58 21.65 9.89
C ARG A 326 14.07 21.48 9.96
N VAL A 327 13.35 21.74 8.85
CA VAL A 327 11.91 21.45 8.76
C VAL A 327 11.65 19.95 8.98
N ALA A 328 12.45 19.08 8.35
CA ALA A 328 12.31 17.63 8.54
C ALA A 328 12.57 17.17 9.98
N GLN A 329 13.54 17.78 10.67
CA GLN A 329 13.89 17.45 12.05
C GLN A 329 12.83 17.91 13.07
N LEU A 330 12.22 19.07 12.85
CA LEU A 330 11.32 19.71 13.83
C LEU A 330 9.83 19.48 13.53
N GLY A 331 9.49 19.19 12.27
CA GLY A 331 8.13 19.30 11.76
C GLY A 331 7.11 18.31 12.35
N ALA A 332 7.51 17.05 12.57
CA ALA A 332 6.58 15.96 12.90
C ALA A 332 5.65 16.26 14.10
N ALA A 333 6.23 16.69 15.23
CA ALA A 333 5.46 17.02 16.44
C ALA A 333 4.71 18.37 16.34
N LEU A 334 5.10 19.22 15.38
CA LEU A 334 4.56 20.55 15.16
C LEU A 334 3.54 20.59 13.99
N GLY A 335 3.23 19.43 13.40
CA GLY A 335 2.23 19.29 12.34
C GLY A 335 2.68 19.86 11.00
N VAL A 336 3.99 19.84 10.71
CA VAL A 336 4.55 20.13 9.39
C VAL A 336 5.21 18.87 8.85
N HIS A 337 4.78 18.45 7.67
CA HIS A 337 5.11 17.16 7.07
C HIS A 337 5.77 17.38 5.71
N LEU A 338 6.64 16.46 5.30
CA LEU A 338 7.40 16.58 4.06
C LEU A 338 7.13 15.38 3.16
N VAL A 339 6.92 15.64 1.88
CA VAL A 339 6.95 14.64 0.82
C VAL A 339 7.98 15.12 -0.18
N VAL A 340 9.13 14.47 -0.13
CA VAL A 340 10.29 14.80 -0.95
C VAL A 340 10.34 13.82 -2.10
N ALA A 341 10.18 14.32 -3.32
CA ALA A 341 10.23 13.51 -4.52
C ALA A 341 11.46 13.83 -5.37
N GLY A 342 11.89 12.87 -6.17
CA GLY A 342 12.99 13.07 -7.11
C GLY A 342 13.11 11.99 -8.17
N GLN A 343 13.58 12.36 -9.35
CA GLN A 343 13.90 11.41 -10.40
C GLN A 343 15.30 10.81 -10.22
N ARG A 344 16.21 11.63 -9.69
CA ARG A 344 17.58 11.25 -9.32
C ARG A 344 17.85 11.79 -7.93
N PHE A 345 18.12 10.91 -6.97
CA PHE A 345 18.46 11.33 -5.61
C PHE A 345 19.47 10.35 -5.05
N GLY A 346 20.75 10.67 -5.18
CA GLY A 346 21.84 9.82 -4.71
C GLY A 346 22.73 10.52 -3.69
N SER A 347 23.65 9.78 -3.10
CA SER A 347 24.67 10.30 -2.19
C SER A 347 25.63 11.30 -2.87
N ASP A 348 25.64 11.32 -4.21
CA ASP A 348 26.37 12.29 -5.03
C ASP A 348 25.89 13.74 -4.85
N LEU A 349 24.68 13.94 -4.34
CA LEU A 349 24.16 15.26 -3.95
C LEU A 349 24.76 15.80 -2.63
N GLY A 350 25.62 15.02 -1.97
CA GLY A 350 26.39 15.44 -0.80
C GLY A 350 25.75 15.09 0.55
N GLN A 351 26.45 15.45 1.63
CA GLN A 351 26.09 15.03 3.00
C GLN A 351 24.72 15.54 3.45
N GLY A 352 24.30 16.71 2.99
CA GLY A 352 22.98 17.27 3.30
C GLY A 352 21.83 16.40 2.78
N ALA A 353 21.98 15.82 1.58
CA ALA A 353 20.97 14.92 1.01
C ALA A 353 20.84 13.63 1.83
N THR A 354 21.97 13.05 2.24
CA THR A 354 21.99 11.85 3.12
C THR A 354 21.41 12.15 4.50
N ALA A 355 21.69 13.33 5.07
CA ALA A 355 21.13 13.77 6.34
C ALA A 355 19.62 14.00 6.24
N LEU A 356 19.14 14.57 5.14
CA LEU A 356 17.71 14.75 4.87
C LEU A 356 17.03 13.38 4.74
N ARG A 357 17.59 12.47 3.94
CA ARG A 357 17.10 11.09 3.77
C ARG A 357 16.84 10.42 5.12
N ALA A 358 17.74 10.57 6.10
CA ALA A 358 17.60 9.98 7.42
C ALA A 358 16.37 10.48 8.22
N GLN A 359 15.80 11.65 7.89
CA GLN A 359 14.58 12.19 8.52
C GLN A 359 13.30 11.76 7.81
N LEU A 360 13.42 11.33 6.56
CA LEU A 360 12.31 10.79 5.78
C LEU A 360 12.14 9.34 6.23
N ALA A 361 11.03 8.94 6.81
CA ALA A 361 10.84 7.56 7.28
C ALA A 361 10.01 6.75 6.26
N GLY A 362 9.06 7.39 5.60
CA GLY A 362 8.32 6.80 4.50
C GLY A 362 9.20 6.67 3.27
N ARG A 363 9.12 5.54 2.58
CA ARG A 363 9.84 5.28 1.33
C ARG A 363 8.88 4.77 0.28
N ALA A 364 8.97 5.31 -0.92
CA ALA A 364 8.45 4.68 -2.11
C ALA A 364 9.48 4.83 -3.23
N CYS A 365 10.01 3.70 -3.69
CA CYS A 365 10.90 3.63 -4.84
C CYS A 365 10.12 3.01 -6.00
N PHE A 366 9.70 3.85 -6.94
CA PHE A 366 9.21 3.39 -8.24
C PHE A 366 10.39 2.89 -9.08
N ARG A 367 10.12 2.46 -10.31
CA ARG A 367 11.20 2.15 -11.26
C ARG A 367 12.18 3.34 -11.36
N VAL A 368 13.45 3.10 -11.04
CA VAL A 368 14.54 4.06 -11.20
C VAL A 368 15.46 3.64 -12.35
N SER A 369 16.27 4.58 -12.84
CA SER A 369 17.21 4.34 -13.94
C SER A 369 18.62 3.97 -13.46
N ASP A 370 18.94 4.26 -12.20
CA ASP A 370 20.27 4.08 -11.63
C ASP A 370 20.22 3.47 -10.22
N ALA A 371 21.25 2.69 -9.89
CA ALA A 371 21.35 2.02 -8.60
C ALA A 371 21.58 3.00 -7.44
N GLY A 372 22.25 4.14 -7.68
CA GLY A 372 22.52 5.14 -6.64
C GLY A 372 21.24 5.73 -6.04
N THR A 373 20.25 6.00 -6.88
CA THR A 373 18.93 6.46 -6.44
C THR A 373 18.16 5.39 -5.66
N ALA A 374 18.22 4.12 -6.08
CA ALA A 374 17.61 3.02 -5.32
C ALA A 374 18.27 2.81 -3.97
N GLU A 375 19.61 2.85 -3.93
CA GLU A 375 20.42 2.74 -2.72
C GLU A 375 20.10 3.85 -1.72
N MET A 376 20.05 5.10 -2.20
CA MET A 376 19.66 6.24 -1.37
C MET A 376 18.22 6.14 -0.86
N ALA A 377 17.32 5.48 -1.58
CA ALA A 377 15.94 5.32 -1.10
C ALA A 377 15.79 4.15 -0.13
N LEU A 378 16.43 3.01 -0.36
CA LEU A 378 16.11 1.74 0.30
C LEU A 378 17.30 1.03 0.96
N GLY A 379 18.54 1.40 0.65
CA GLY A 379 19.75 0.65 1.02
C GLY A 379 20.01 0.63 2.53
N ASP A 380 19.58 1.65 3.27
CA ASP A 380 19.68 1.64 4.73
C ASP A 380 18.61 0.78 5.42
N LEU A 381 17.65 0.25 4.65
CA LEU A 381 16.54 -0.54 5.15
C LEU A 381 16.69 -2.03 4.80
N ASP A 382 16.91 -2.35 3.53
CA ASP A 382 17.03 -3.74 3.04
C ASP A 382 17.61 -3.79 1.61
N ASP A 383 18.74 -4.49 1.41
CA ASP A 383 19.37 -4.69 0.10
C ASP A 383 18.44 -5.40 -0.91
N ALA A 384 17.59 -6.32 -0.44
CA ALA A 384 16.63 -7.00 -1.31
C ALA A 384 15.55 -6.05 -1.83
N ALA A 385 15.24 -4.98 -1.08
CA ALA A 385 14.34 -3.93 -1.54
C ALA A 385 14.95 -3.11 -2.68
N VAL A 386 16.24 -2.76 -2.58
CA VAL A 386 17.01 -2.10 -3.65
C VAL A 386 16.97 -2.95 -4.92
N GLU A 387 17.31 -4.24 -4.80
CA GLU A 387 17.29 -5.17 -5.93
C GLU A 387 15.88 -5.30 -6.55
N SER A 388 14.84 -5.41 -5.71
CA SER A 388 13.46 -5.48 -6.19
C SER A 388 13.04 -4.20 -6.94
N ALA A 389 13.47 -3.02 -6.49
CA ALA A 389 13.14 -1.75 -7.14
C ALA A 389 13.83 -1.62 -8.52
N MET A 390 15.10 -2.03 -8.61
CA MET A 390 15.87 -2.04 -9.85
C MET A 390 15.30 -3.00 -10.92
N ARG A 391 14.55 -4.02 -10.50
CA ARG A 391 13.91 -5.01 -11.39
C ARG A 391 12.47 -4.66 -11.78
N ILE A 392 11.93 -3.51 -11.36
CA ILE A 392 10.56 -3.10 -11.75
C ILE A 392 10.50 -2.93 -13.28
N PRO A 393 9.66 -3.69 -14.00
CA PRO A 393 9.57 -3.56 -15.46
C PRO A 393 8.88 -2.27 -15.90
N GLU A 394 9.28 -1.71 -17.05
CA GLU A 394 8.68 -0.47 -17.59
C GLU A 394 7.18 -0.58 -17.88
N VAL A 395 6.70 -1.79 -18.19
CA VAL A 395 5.28 -2.07 -18.49
C VAL A 395 4.35 -1.95 -17.27
N PHE A 396 4.90 -1.78 -16.06
CA PHE A 396 4.13 -1.63 -14.82
C PHE A 396 4.31 -0.24 -14.19
N PRO A 397 3.85 0.85 -14.84
CA PRO A 397 3.87 2.17 -14.21
C PRO A 397 2.98 2.17 -12.95
N GLY A 398 3.43 2.93 -11.95
CA GLY A 398 2.80 3.02 -10.65
C GLY A 398 3.19 1.92 -9.67
N LEU A 399 3.94 0.89 -10.11
CA LEU A 399 4.51 -0.13 -9.22
C LEU A 399 5.73 0.46 -8.50
N ALA A 400 5.77 0.26 -7.18
CA ALA A 400 6.85 0.71 -6.32
C ALA A 400 7.19 -0.36 -5.28
N VAL A 401 8.43 -0.33 -4.79
CA VAL A 401 8.83 -0.94 -3.52
C VAL A 401 8.72 0.14 -2.45
N ALA A 402 7.99 -0.13 -1.37
CA ALA A 402 7.67 0.91 -0.41
C ALA A 402 7.70 0.42 1.06
N PHE A 403 7.92 1.38 1.95
CA PHE A 403 7.91 1.23 3.41
C PHE A 403 6.99 2.28 4.03
N ASN A 404 6.10 1.82 4.91
CA ASN A 404 5.10 2.63 5.60
C ASN A 404 5.44 2.96 7.06
N ALA A 405 6.62 2.56 7.56
CA ALA A 405 7.30 3.00 8.78
C ALA A 405 8.50 2.08 9.05
N PRO A 406 9.75 2.60 9.17
CA PRO A 406 10.86 1.84 9.71
C PRO A 406 10.69 1.71 11.23
N GLY A 407 10.72 0.49 11.78
CA GLY A 407 10.79 0.28 13.24
C GLY A 407 9.63 -0.47 13.92
N SER A 408 8.66 -1.01 13.17
CA SER A 408 7.71 -2.00 13.72
C SER A 408 7.57 -3.20 12.79
N SER A 409 8.53 -4.13 12.81
CA SER A 409 8.45 -5.41 12.08
C SER A 409 8.16 -5.34 10.56
N GLY A 410 8.26 -4.17 9.93
CA GLY A 410 7.80 -3.95 8.56
C GLY A 410 8.84 -4.40 7.54
N SER A 411 8.65 -5.59 7.00
CA SER A 411 9.24 -5.97 5.71
C SER A 411 8.73 -5.00 4.63
N TRP A 412 9.59 -4.63 3.69
CA TRP A 412 9.16 -3.92 2.50
C TRP A 412 8.11 -4.73 1.74
N MET A 413 7.25 -4.02 1.02
CA MET A 413 6.30 -4.65 0.12
C MET A 413 6.28 -3.90 -1.20
N ARG A 414 5.85 -4.60 -2.25
CA ARG A 414 5.47 -3.92 -3.48
C ARG A 414 4.08 -3.32 -3.31
N ALA A 415 3.90 -2.13 -3.87
CA ALA A 415 2.61 -1.46 -3.96
C ALA A 415 2.40 -0.91 -5.35
N ARG A 416 1.14 -0.74 -5.74
CA ARG A 416 0.78 -0.04 -6.97
C ARG A 416 -0.14 1.11 -6.68
N THR A 417 0.24 2.27 -7.18
CA THR A 417 -0.51 3.51 -7.07
C THR A 417 -1.81 3.41 -7.87
N HIS A 418 -2.86 4.04 -7.38
CA HIS A 418 -4.08 4.27 -8.13
C HIS A 418 -3.79 5.06 -9.41
N LEU A 419 -4.52 4.77 -10.48
CA LEU A 419 -4.46 5.65 -11.64
C LEU A 419 -5.30 6.90 -11.34
N VAL A 420 -4.61 8.00 -11.05
CA VAL A 420 -5.19 9.34 -10.91
C VAL A 420 -4.53 10.23 -11.96
N THR A 421 -5.33 10.77 -12.87
CA THR A 421 -4.79 11.70 -13.88
C THR A 421 -4.54 13.08 -13.27
N VAL A 422 -3.68 13.87 -13.91
CA VAL A 422 -3.44 15.27 -13.50
C VAL A 422 -4.74 16.07 -13.57
N ASP A 423 -5.57 15.86 -14.61
CA ASP A 423 -6.85 16.57 -14.75
C ASP A 423 -7.86 16.17 -13.66
N GLU A 424 -7.91 14.89 -13.28
CA GLU A 424 -8.74 14.43 -12.16
C GLU A 424 -8.30 15.08 -10.84
N ALA A 425 -7.00 15.12 -10.56
CA ALA A 425 -6.47 15.77 -9.36
C ALA A 425 -6.69 17.29 -9.40
N ARG A 426 -6.48 17.96 -10.55
CA ARG A 426 -6.76 19.39 -10.75
C ARG A 426 -8.24 19.72 -10.51
N ALA A 427 -9.15 18.90 -11.04
CA ALA A 427 -10.58 19.10 -10.83
C ALA A 427 -10.94 19.06 -9.35
N VAL A 428 -10.43 18.07 -8.61
CA VAL A 428 -10.65 17.97 -7.16
C VAL A 428 -10.00 19.12 -6.39
N SER A 429 -8.80 19.55 -6.79
CA SER A 429 -8.14 20.73 -6.19
C SER A 429 -8.95 22.01 -6.39
N THR A 430 -9.53 22.19 -7.58
CA THR A 430 -10.39 23.35 -7.90
C THR A 430 -11.70 23.30 -7.12
N GLU A 431 -12.34 22.14 -7.06
CA GLU A 431 -13.55 21.90 -6.28
C GLU A 431 -13.37 22.26 -4.79
N HIS A 432 -12.17 22.01 -4.25
CA HIS A 432 -11.85 22.23 -2.85
C HIS A 432 -10.95 23.46 -2.60
N ALA A 433 -10.84 24.37 -3.57
CA ALA A 433 -10.00 25.57 -3.45
C ALA A 433 -10.40 26.45 -2.26
N ALA A 434 -11.69 26.48 -1.91
CA ALA A 434 -12.20 27.21 -0.74
C ALA A 434 -11.70 26.65 0.62
N LEU A 435 -11.09 25.47 0.64
CA LEU A 435 -10.47 24.89 1.84
C LEU A 435 -8.99 25.26 1.97
N THR A 436 -8.41 25.97 1.01
CA THR A 436 -7.01 26.43 1.06
C THR A 436 -6.83 27.40 2.23
N PRO A 437 -6.03 27.04 3.25
CA PRO A 437 -5.82 27.92 4.38
C PRO A 437 -5.03 29.16 3.96
N GLU A 438 -5.49 30.34 4.38
CA GLU A 438 -4.76 31.59 4.22
C GLU A 438 -3.65 31.66 5.28
N LEU A 439 -2.40 31.52 4.84
CA LEU A 439 -1.21 31.71 5.66
C LEU A 439 -0.37 32.81 5.01
N GLU A 440 -0.71 34.07 5.31
CA GLU A 440 -0.19 35.26 4.62
C GLU A 440 1.34 35.29 4.47
N ALA A 441 2.07 34.90 5.53
CA ALA A 441 3.52 34.85 5.51
C ALA A 441 4.09 33.88 4.46
N LEU A 442 3.44 32.72 4.28
CA LEU A 442 3.84 31.74 3.27
C LEU A 442 3.44 32.19 1.85
N TYR A 443 2.26 32.80 1.71
CA TYR A 443 1.81 33.33 0.43
C TYR A 443 2.72 34.48 -0.04
N ALA A 444 3.04 35.43 0.84
CA ALA A 444 3.95 36.53 0.55
C ALA A 444 5.34 36.02 0.12
N ALA A 445 5.85 34.97 0.76
CA ALA A 445 7.11 34.33 0.36
C ALA A 445 7.07 33.74 -1.06
N SER A 446 5.94 33.18 -1.48
CA SER A 446 5.79 32.66 -2.86
C SER A 446 5.73 33.77 -3.92
N VAL A 447 5.06 34.88 -3.65
CA VAL A 447 4.87 35.98 -4.62
C VAL A 447 6.05 36.95 -4.65
N GLY A 448 6.70 37.19 -3.50
CA GLY A 448 7.78 38.16 -3.34
C GLY A 448 9.08 37.83 -4.08
N GLY A 449 9.24 36.59 -4.56
CA GLY A 449 10.39 36.18 -5.39
C GLY A 449 10.39 36.80 -6.80
N VAL A 450 9.23 37.28 -7.29
CA VAL A 450 9.05 37.75 -8.68
C VAL A 450 9.24 39.27 -8.84
N GLY A 451 9.37 40.03 -7.74
CA GLY A 451 9.27 41.50 -7.75
C GLY A 451 10.55 42.29 -7.41
N GLY A 452 11.74 41.70 -7.53
CA GLY A 452 12.99 42.35 -7.14
C GLY A 452 14.11 42.18 -8.16
N GLU A 453 13.97 42.84 -9.30
CA GLU A 453 15.04 43.48 -10.10
C GLU A 453 14.46 44.47 -11.09
#